data_AF-A0A7C1YH60-F1
#
_entry.id   AF-A0A7C1YH60-F1
#
_cell.length_a   1.000
_cell.length_b   1.000
_cell.length_c   1.000
_cell.angle_alpha   90.00
_cell.angle_beta   90.00
_cell.angle_gamma   90.00
#
_symmetry.space_group_name_H-M   'P 1'
#
loop_
_entity.id
_entity.type
_entity.pdbx_description
1 polymer ?
#
loop_
_entity_poly.entity_id
_entity_poly.type
_entity_poly.pdbx_seq_one_letter_code
_entity_poly.pdbx_strand_id
1 'polypeptide(L)'
;MSTLWTPDGEHPVEPAGSPPPSQENAAGGAGPDELDEAQAREMAQKMAEAQEALAQAPVDQVVSNHVMGLFELAAIHLRKQPPDLVSARLPIDAMGLLIDNLGDRLFEAETLTAALNQLRMAYVELARAGAGDQDETEGDEEPSGSEEASPPEESEPDEPVPAGDTGPETASGEPTGGDPETS
;
A
#
# COMPACT_ATOMS: atom_id res chain seq x y z
N MET A 1 15.24 5.21 -10.10
CA MET A 1 15.86 4.20 -10.98
C MET A 1 15.37 2.86 -10.48
N SER A 2 14.62 2.11 -11.28
CA SER A 2 14.03 0.84 -10.83
C SER A 2 15.08 -0.26 -10.98
N THR A 3 15.53 -0.83 -9.87
CA THR A 3 16.42 -2.00 -9.82
C THR A 3 15.58 -3.26 -9.92
N LEU A 4 15.81 -4.03 -10.97
CA LEU A 4 15.24 -5.38 -11.10
C LEU A 4 16.15 -6.31 -10.32
N TRP A 5 15.59 -6.99 -9.32
CA TRP A 5 16.34 -7.98 -8.56
C TRP A 5 16.62 -9.20 -9.45
N THR A 6 17.89 -9.38 -9.81
CA THR A 6 18.43 -10.64 -10.31
C THR A 6 19.24 -11.28 -9.18
N PRO A 7 19.25 -12.62 -9.06
CA PRO A 7 19.95 -13.32 -7.98
C PRO A 7 21.46 -12.99 -7.83
N ASP A 8 22.09 -12.44 -8.87
CA ASP A 8 23.52 -12.04 -8.89
C ASP A 8 23.78 -10.58 -8.44
N GLY A 9 22.73 -9.77 -8.20
CA GLY A 9 22.84 -8.36 -7.82
C GLY A 9 21.80 -7.46 -8.48
N GLU A 10 21.74 -6.19 -8.06
CA GLU A 10 20.83 -5.17 -8.61
C GLU A 10 21.21 -4.82 -10.05
N HIS A 11 20.37 -5.19 -11.03
CA HIS A 11 20.57 -4.75 -12.41
C HIS A 11 19.85 -3.40 -12.64
N PRO A 12 20.58 -2.33 -13.05
CA PRO A 12 19.96 -1.09 -13.45
C PRO A 12 19.24 -1.27 -14.80
N VAL A 13 17.97 -0.89 -14.86
CA VAL A 13 17.22 -0.80 -16.11
C VAL A 13 17.42 0.62 -16.69
N GLU A 14 18.09 0.74 -17.83
CA GLU A 14 18.18 2.03 -18.52
C GLU A 14 16.81 2.43 -19.09
N PRO A 15 16.34 3.67 -18.88
CA PRO A 15 15.11 4.14 -19.50
C PRO A 15 15.30 4.22 -21.02
N ALA A 16 14.33 3.69 -21.78
CA ALA A 16 14.33 3.70 -23.23
C ALA A 16 14.44 5.15 -23.77
N GLY A 17 15.66 5.55 -24.17
CA GLY A 17 15.89 6.94 -24.60
C GLY A 17 17.26 7.28 -25.19
N SER A 18 18.20 6.33 -25.29
CA SER A 18 19.48 6.59 -25.96
C SER A 18 19.49 5.97 -27.37
N PRO A 19 19.46 6.77 -28.45
CA PRO A 19 19.62 6.24 -29.79
C PRO A 19 21.06 5.73 -29.98
N PRO A 20 21.27 4.57 -30.65
CA PRO A 20 22.61 4.04 -30.87
C PRO A 20 23.43 4.94 -31.80
N PRO A 21 24.76 5.05 -31.62
CA PRO A 21 25.60 5.80 -32.53
C PRO A 21 25.68 5.08 -33.88
N SER A 22 25.32 5.78 -34.95
CA SER A 22 25.42 5.33 -36.34
C SER A 22 26.87 4.93 -36.67
N GLN A 23 27.11 3.62 -36.87
CA GLN A 23 28.37 3.14 -37.45
C GLN A 23 28.15 2.76 -38.92
N GLU A 24 28.71 3.60 -39.79
CA GLU A 24 28.79 3.39 -41.23
C GLU A 24 30.13 2.72 -41.57
N ASN A 25 30.05 1.52 -42.19
CA ASN A 25 31.02 0.82 -43.05
C ASN A 25 31.58 -0.57 -42.61
N ALA A 26 30.99 -1.59 -43.24
CA ALA A 26 31.58 -2.70 -44.02
C ALA A 26 32.72 -3.58 -43.44
N ALA A 27 32.40 -4.84 -43.11
CA ALA A 27 32.83 -6.05 -43.84
C ALA A 27 32.41 -7.36 -43.12
N GLY A 28 31.57 -8.17 -43.77
CA GLY A 28 31.50 -9.63 -43.61
C GLY A 28 30.67 -10.23 -42.46
N GLY A 29 29.50 -10.77 -42.81
CA GLY A 29 28.93 -11.96 -42.15
C GLY A 29 28.00 -11.74 -40.96
N ALA A 30 26.76 -11.33 -41.24
CA ALA A 30 25.49 -11.64 -40.55
C ALA A 30 24.48 -10.58 -41.01
N GLY A 31 23.36 -10.97 -41.60
CA GLY A 31 22.29 -10.02 -41.93
C GLY A 31 21.69 -9.43 -40.64
N PRO A 32 21.04 -8.25 -40.68
CA PRO A 32 20.37 -7.69 -39.50
C PRO A 32 19.40 -8.70 -38.83
N ASP A 33 18.69 -9.51 -39.61
CA ASP A 33 17.81 -10.60 -39.14
C ASP A 33 18.53 -11.70 -38.34
N GLU A 34 19.79 -12.02 -38.72
CA GLU A 34 20.56 -13.11 -38.11
C GLU A 34 21.18 -12.67 -36.77
N LEU A 35 21.45 -11.37 -36.63
CA LEU A 35 21.85 -10.74 -35.37
C LEU A 35 20.67 -10.69 -34.39
N ASP A 36 19.45 -10.39 -34.88
CA ASP A 36 18.23 -10.38 -34.08
C ASP A 36 17.88 -11.78 -33.56
N GLU A 37 18.04 -12.83 -34.38
CA GLU A 37 17.86 -14.22 -33.94
C GLU A 37 18.92 -14.65 -32.91
N ALA A 38 20.19 -14.28 -33.11
CA ALA A 38 21.26 -14.61 -32.18
C ALA A 38 21.02 -13.94 -30.80
N GLN A 39 20.61 -12.67 -30.80
CA GLN A 39 20.24 -11.94 -29.58
C GLN A 39 19.03 -12.56 -28.88
N ALA A 40 18.00 -12.97 -29.64
CA ALA A 40 16.82 -13.63 -29.08
C ALA A 40 17.19 -14.97 -28.42
N ARG A 41 18.07 -15.77 -29.04
CA ARG A 41 18.58 -17.02 -28.47
C ARG A 41 19.39 -16.79 -27.19
N GLU A 42 20.24 -15.76 -27.17
CA GLU A 42 21.02 -15.38 -25.99
C GLU A 42 20.09 -14.96 -24.83
N MET A 43 19.08 -14.13 -25.10
CA MET A 43 18.10 -13.73 -24.08
C MET A 43 17.29 -14.92 -23.55
N ALA A 44 16.88 -15.84 -24.43
CA ALA A 44 16.18 -17.06 -24.03
C ALA A 44 17.06 -17.94 -23.13
N GLN A 45 18.35 -18.07 -23.45
CA GLN A 45 19.30 -18.81 -22.63
C GLN A 45 19.45 -18.18 -21.24
N LYS A 46 19.62 -16.85 -21.15
CA LYS A 46 19.70 -16.13 -19.87
C LYS A 46 18.44 -16.31 -19.02
N MET A 47 17.26 -16.29 -19.64
CA MET A 47 15.99 -16.54 -18.94
C MET A 47 15.90 -17.97 -18.41
N ALA A 48 16.35 -18.97 -19.19
CA ALA A 48 16.37 -20.36 -18.75
C ALA A 48 17.34 -20.58 -17.57
N GLU A 49 18.54 -20.00 -17.64
CA GLU A 49 19.54 -20.03 -16.56
C GLU A 49 18.99 -19.37 -15.28
N ALA A 50 18.30 -18.22 -15.41
CA ALA A 50 17.65 -17.56 -14.27
C ALA A 50 16.52 -18.39 -13.64
N GLN A 51 15.72 -19.07 -14.46
CA GLN A 51 14.67 -19.98 -13.98
C GLN A 51 15.26 -21.18 -13.23
N GLU A 52 16.34 -21.78 -13.75
CA GLU A 52 17.03 -22.88 -13.09
C GLU A 52 17.63 -22.44 -11.76
N ALA A 53 18.29 -21.28 -11.72
CA ALA A 53 18.81 -20.71 -10.49
C ALA A 53 17.71 -20.48 -9.45
N LEU A 54 16.55 -19.94 -9.86
CA LEU A 54 15.40 -19.73 -8.97
C LEU A 54 14.85 -21.05 -8.44
N ALA A 55 14.82 -22.11 -9.26
CA ALA A 55 14.36 -23.42 -8.86
C ALA A 55 15.28 -24.11 -7.83
N GLN A 56 16.55 -23.72 -7.76
CA GLN A 56 17.51 -24.22 -6.77
C GLN A 56 17.51 -23.42 -5.46
N ALA A 57 16.94 -22.21 -5.46
CA ALA A 57 16.92 -21.35 -4.28
C ALA A 57 15.94 -21.87 -3.21
N PRO A 58 16.22 -21.68 -1.90
CA PRO A 58 15.27 -22.00 -0.83
C PRO A 58 13.97 -21.20 -1.00
N VAL A 59 12.84 -21.90 -1.10
CA VAL A 59 11.53 -21.28 -1.42
C VAL A 59 11.09 -20.28 -0.35
N ASP A 60 11.35 -20.58 0.92
CA ASP A 60 11.07 -19.70 2.06
C ASP A 60 11.83 -18.38 1.95
N GLN A 61 13.11 -18.42 1.56
CA GLN A 61 13.92 -17.21 1.35
C GLN A 61 13.43 -16.40 0.15
N VAL A 62 13.08 -17.06 -0.96
CA VAL A 62 12.54 -16.38 -2.14
C VAL A 62 11.23 -15.65 -1.80
N VAL A 63 10.31 -16.32 -1.10
CA VAL A 63 9.04 -15.71 -0.69
C VAL A 63 9.27 -14.57 0.32
N SER A 64 10.15 -14.75 1.31
CA SER A 64 10.51 -13.67 2.24
C SER A 64 11.13 -12.47 1.53
N ASN A 65 11.96 -12.70 0.51
CA ASN A 65 12.50 -11.62 -0.32
C ASN A 65 11.38 -10.84 -1.04
N HIS A 66 10.30 -11.51 -1.46
CA HIS A 66 9.15 -10.83 -2.07
C HIS A 66 8.34 -10.03 -1.03
N VAL A 67 8.22 -10.53 0.21
CA VAL A 67 7.65 -9.75 1.32
C VAL A 67 8.48 -8.50 1.58
N MET A 68 9.81 -8.60 1.50
CA MET A 68 10.71 -7.45 1.61
C MET A 68 10.52 -6.45 0.46
N GLY A 69 10.30 -6.93 -0.77
CA GLY A 69 9.94 -6.05 -1.89
C GLY A 69 8.64 -5.26 -1.67
N LEU A 70 7.63 -5.86 -1.01
CA LEU A 70 6.42 -5.14 -0.60
C LEU A 70 6.73 -4.06 0.45
N PHE A 71 7.64 -4.34 1.39
CA PHE A 71 8.10 -3.33 2.36
C PHE A 71 8.70 -2.12 1.66
N GLU A 72 9.61 -2.35 0.71
CA GLU A 72 10.28 -1.28 -0.02
C GLU A 72 9.28 -0.45 -0.82
N LEU A 73 8.32 -1.10 -1.48
CA LEU A 73 7.26 -0.43 -2.22
C LEU A 73 6.43 0.46 -1.29
N ALA A 74 6.00 -0.05 -0.13
CA ALA A 74 5.29 0.75 0.87
C ALA A 74 6.14 1.96 1.32
N ALA A 75 7.41 1.73 1.65
CA ALA A 75 8.33 2.76 2.11
C ALA A 75 8.54 3.86 1.05
N ILE A 76 8.65 3.51 -0.24
CA ILE A 76 8.78 4.48 -1.34
C ILE A 76 7.57 5.41 -1.37
N HIS A 77 6.34 4.87 -1.25
CA HIS A 77 5.13 5.68 -1.27
C HIS A 77 4.96 6.56 -0.02
N LEU A 78 5.34 6.06 1.15
CA LEU A 78 5.33 6.84 2.40
C LEU A 78 6.34 7.98 2.40
N ARG A 79 7.50 7.82 1.74
CA ARG A 79 8.57 8.83 1.67
C ARG A 79 8.35 9.90 0.58
N LYS A 80 7.30 9.79 -0.23
CA LYS A 80 6.96 10.85 -1.20
C LYS A 80 6.62 12.15 -0.46
N GLN A 81 6.77 13.28 -1.15
CA GLN A 81 6.37 14.59 -0.64
C GLN A 81 5.40 15.24 -1.65
N PRO A 82 4.09 15.32 -1.35
CA PRO A 82 3.42 14.80 -0.15
C PRO A 82 3.36 13.25 -0.11
N PRO A 83 3.21 12.63 1.09
CA PRO A 83 3.09 11.18 1.23
C PRO A 83 1.88 10.62 0.47
N ASP A 84 2.05 9.47 -0.19
CA ASP A 84 1.02 8.80 -0.98
C ASP A 84 0.43 7.62 -0.19
N LEU A 85 -0.47 7.95 0.75
CA LEU A 85 -1.09 6.98 1.66
C LEU A 85 -2.01 5.99 0.95
N VAL A 86 -2.63 6.39 -0.15
CA VAL A 86 -3.51 5.50 -0.92
C VAL A 86 -2.69 4.34 -1.51
N SER A 87 -1.57 4.66 -2.17
CA SER A 87 -0.74 3.65 -2.80
C SER A 87 0.11 2.87 -1.78
N ALA A 88 0.51 3.48 -0.66
CA ALA A 88 1.24 2.80 0.41
C ALA A 88 0.41 1.72 1.11
N ARG A 89 -0.92 1.87 1.14
CA ARG A 89 -1.81 0.96 1.86
C ARG A 89 -1.78 -0.47 1.31
N LEU A 90 -1.87 -0.62 -0.01
CA LEU A 90 -1.93 -1.94 -0.66
C LEU A 90 -0.74 -2.86 -0.30
N PRO A 91 0.53 -2.43 -0.42
CA PRO A 91 1.66 -3.26 -0.03
C PRO A 91 1.71 -3.54 1.48
N ILE A 92 1.31 -2.61 2.34
CA ILE A 92 1.21 -2.83 3.80
C ILE A 92 0.18 -3.92 4.13
N ASP A 93 -1.00 -3.86 3.50
CA ASP A 93 -2.05 -4.85 3.69
C ASP A 93 -1.61 -6.23 3.15
N ALA A 94 -0.96 -6.26 1.98
CA ALA A 94 -0.44 -7.49 1.39
C ALA A 94 0.64 -8.16 2.26
N MET A 95 1.57 -7.38 2.83
CA MET A 95 2.54 -7.87 3.81
C MET A 95 1.84 -8.46 5.03
N GLY A 96 0.84 -7.78 5.57
CA GLY A 96 0.04 -8.28 6.69
C GLY A 96 -0.57 -9.63 6.39
N LEU A 97 -1.27 -9.76 5.25
CA LEU A 97 -1.86 -11.04 4.85
C LEU A 97 -0.83 -12.16 4.73
N LEU A 98 0.36 -11.89 4.16
CA LEU A 98 1.40 -12.91 4.04
C LEU A 98 1.99 -13.31 5.40
N ILE A 99 2.35 -12.34 6.23
CA ILE A 99 2.99 -12.58 7.52
C ILE A 99 2.01 -13.27 8.48
N ASP A 100 0.77 -12.79 8.56
CA ASP A 100 -0.25 -13.33 9.47
C ASP A 100 -0.64 -14.78 9.12
N ASN A 101 -0.62 -15.15 7.83
CA ASN A 101 -1.03 -16.49 7.37
C ASN A 101 0.14 -17.48 7.18
N LEU A 102 1.36 -17.00 6.94
CA LEU A 102 2.53 -17.86 6.75
C LEU A 102 3.36 -18.03 8.02
N GLY A 103 3.44 -17.01 8.88
CA GLY A 103 4.16 -17.04 10.16
C GLY A 103 5.57 -17.63 10.01
N ASP A 104 5.87 -18.64 10.83
CA ASP A 104 7.17 -19.34 10.90
C ASP A 104 7.61 -20.04 9.60
N ARG A 105 6.74 -20.11 8.57
CA ARG A 105 7.12 -20.63 7.24
C ARG A 105 7.95 -19.64 6.44
N LEU A 106 7.95 -18.35 6.83
CA LEU A 106 8.78 -17.33 6.24
C LEU A 106 10.17 -17.36 6.85
N PHE A 107 11.19 -17.21 6.01
CA PHE A 107 12.54 -16.94 6.47
C PHE A 107 12.55 -15.59 7.23
N GLU A 108 13.16 -15.56 8.42
CA GLU A 108 13.21 -14.40 9.32
C GLU A 108 11.84 -13.78 9.66
N ALA A 109 10.83 -14.62 9.94
CA ALA A 109 9.47 -14.20 10.24
C ALA A 109 9.35 -13.10 11.33
N GLU A 110 10.15 -13.18 12.40
CA GLU A 110 10.17 -12.16 13.46
C GLU A 110 10.64 -10.79 12.95
N THR A 111 11.70 -10.77 12.13
CA THR A 111 12.22 -9.55 11.50
C THR A 111 11.18 -8.94 10.57
N LEU A 112 10.52 -9.75 9.74
CA LEU A 112 9.47 -9.30 8.84
C LEU A 112 8.26 -8.73 9.60
N THR A 113 7.88 -9.36 10.70
CA THR A 113 6.80 -8.89 11.59
C THR A 113 7.17 -7.53 12.21
N ALA A 114 8.40 -7.38 12.69
CA ALA A 114 8.89 -6.11 13.23
C ALA A 114 8.88 -5.01 12.16
N ALA A 115 9.33 -5.32 10.94
CA ALA A 115 9.33 -4.37 9.82
C ALA A 115 7.92 -3.91 9.41
N LEU A 116 6.95 -4.84 9.36
CA LEU A 116 5.54 -4.51 9.11
C LEU A 116 4.97 -3.57 10.18
N ASN A 117 5.29 -3.81 11.45
CA ASN A 117 4.84 -2.95 12.54
C ASN A 117 5.41 -1.53 12.42
N GLN A 118 6.67 -1.39 12.02
CA GLN A 118 7.28 -0.09 11.74
C GLN A 118 6.57 0.65 10.60
N LEU A 119 6.26 -0.04 9.50
CA LEU A 119 5.50 0.55 8.39
C LEU A 119 4.10 1.02 8.81
N ARG A 120 3.37 0.20 9.57
CA ARG A 120 2.03 0.52 10.06
C ARG A 120 2.04 1.76 10.97
N MET A 121 3.05 1.89 11.84
CA MET A 121 3.22 3.08 12.68
C MET A 121 3.49 4.33 11.84
N ALA A 122 4.44 4.26 10.91
CA ALA A 122 4.75 5.38 10.02
C ALA A 122 3.53 5.82 9.17
N TYR A 123 2.76 4.85 8.67
CA TYR A 123 1.52 5.13 7.92
C TYR A 123 0.52 5.92 8.76
N VAL A 124 0.25 5.49 10.00
CA VAL A 124 -0.72 6.14 10.89
C VAL A 124 -0.26 7.53 11.30
N GLU A 125 1.03 7.71 11.58
CA GLU A 125 1.61 9.03 11.90
C GLU A 125 1.42 10.01 10.73
N LEU A 126 1.74 9.59 9.51
CA LEU A 126 1.57 10.42 8.31
C LEU A 126 0.09 10.68 7.97
N ALA A 127 -0.78 9.70 8.18
CA ALA A 127 -2.23 9.87 8.01
C ALA A 127 -2.82 10.93 8.95
N ARG A 128 -2.33 10.98 10.20
CA ARG A 128 -2.74 12.01 11.16
C ARG A 128 -2.19 13.38 10.79
N ALA A 129 -0.93 13.46 10.35
CA ALA A 129 -0.33 14.72 9.93
C ALA A 129 -1.07 15.34 8.73
N GLY A 130 -1.45 14.53 7.73
CA GLY A 130 -2.22 15.01 6.57
C GLY A 130 -3.69 15.35 6.88
N ALA A 131 -4.25 14.83 7.97
CA ALA A 131 -5.59 15.19 8.44
C ALA A 131 -5.59 16.51 9.24
N GLY A 132 -4.53 16.79 10.00
CA GLY A 132 -4.38 18.04 10.75
C GLY A 132 -4.18 19.27 9.85
N ASP A 133 -3.54 19.10 8.69
CA ASP A 133 -3.31 20.19 7.72
C ASP A 133 -4.60 20.66 7.01
N GLN A 134 -5.67 19.84 7.04
CA GLN A 134 -6.97 20.19 6.44
C GLN A 134 -7.87 21.02 7.36
N ASP A 135 -7.63 20.95 8.68
CA ASP A 135 -8.45 21.64 9.70
C ASP A 135 -8.03 23.12 9.88
N GLU A 136 -6.85 23.51 9.41
CA GLU A 136 -6.33 24.89 9.53
C GLU A 136 -6.80 25.84 8.39
N THR A 137 -7.64 25.38 7.44
CA THR A 137 -8.09 26.18 6.28
C THR A 137 -9.55 26.65 6.30
N GLU A 138 -10.33 26.36 7.35
CA GLU A 138 -11.73 26.80 7.49
C GLU A 138 -11.96 27.83 8.62
N GLY A 139 -10.89 28.46 9.13
CA GLY A 139 -10.92 29.32 10.31
C GLY A 139 -10.62 30.81 10.08
N ASP A 140 -11.06 31.44 8.99
CA ASP A 140 -11.01 32.91 8.84
C ASP A 140 -12.15 33.44 7.94
N GLU A 141 -13.40 33.13 8.29
CA GLU A 141 -14.52 34.01 7.95
C GLU A 141 -14.92 34.76 9.22
N GLU A 142 -14.36 35.98 9.36
CA GLU A 142 -14.77 36.90 10.42
C GLU A 142 -16.29 37.16 10.35
N PRO A 143 -17.04 36.98 11.44
CA PRO A 143 -18.37 37.58 11.53
C PRO A 143 -18.17 39.08 11.72
N SER A 144 -18.32 39.84 10.63
CA SER A 144 -18.39 41.31 10.70
C SER A 144 -19.60 41.71 11.54
N GLY A 145 -19.34 41.97 12.81
CA GLY A 145 -20.29 42.49 13.77
C GLY A 145 -20.79 43.86 13.33
N SER A 146 -22.10 43.95 13.11
CA SER A 146 -22.85 45.20 13.18
C SER A 146 -23.94 45.01 14.21
N GLU A 147 -23.59 45.32 15.45
CA GLU A 147 -24.51 45.43 16.56
C GLU A 147 -24.98 46.89 16.62
N GLU A 148 -26.22 47.16 16.19
CA GLU A 148 -26.97 48.29 16.74
C GLU A 148 -28.36 47.79 17.16
N ALA A 149 -28.58 47.87 18.47
CA ALA A 149 -29.75 47.40 19.17
C ALA A 149 -30.93 48.38 19.09
N SER A 150 -32.16 47.86 19.11
CA SER A 150 -33.34 48.50 19.72
C SER A 150 -34.49 47.49 19.95
N PRO A 151 -35.39 47.74 20.92
CA PRO A 151 -35.83 46.76 21.93
C PRO A 151 -37.23 46.13 21.65
N PRO A 152 -37.77 45.25 22.53
CA PRO A 152 -38.84 44.31 22.19
C PRO A 152 -40.24 44.89 22.45
N GLU A 153 -41.24 44.48 21.65
CA GLU A 153 -42.66 44.56 22.04
C GLU A 153 -43.17 43.20 22.47
N GLU A 154 -43.76 43.21 23.67
CA GLU A 154 -44.45 42.12 24.34
C GLU A 154 -45.67 41.65 23.54
N SER A 155 -45.89 40.34 23.52
CA SER A 155 -47.21 39.75 23.32
C SER A 155 -47.25 38.43 24.08
N GLU A 156 -48.06 38.45 25.13
CA GLU A 156 -48.26 37.48 26.20
C GLU A 156 -48.91 36.13 25.74
N PRO A 157 -49.00 35.13 26.64
CA PRO A 157 -48.86 33.70 26.34
C PRO A 157 -50.20 32.93 26.29
N ASP A 158 -50.17 31.69 25.78
CA ASP A 158 -51.19 30.66 26.04
C ASP A 158 -50.55 29.27 25.74
N GLU A 159 -49.96 28.59 26.73
CA GLU A 159 -50.51 27.46 27.52
C GLU A 159 -50.39 26.07 26.82
N PRO A 160 -50.48 24.92 27.53
CA PRO A 160 -49.34 24.01 27.69
C PRO A 160 -49.48 22.61 27.06
N VAL A 161 -48.35 21.89 27.04
CA VAL A 161 -48.11 20.48 26.66
C VAL A 161 -49.08 19.45 27.29
N PRO A 162 -49.25 18.25 26.68
CA PRO A 162 -48.52 17.10 27.24
C PRO A 162 -48.10 15.98 26.26
N ALA A 163 -46.93 15.42 26.58
CA ALA A 163 -46.56 14.00 26.68
C ALA A 163 -47.10 12.92 25.71
N GLY A 164 -46.17 12.14 25.18
CA GLY A 164 -46.33 10.78 24.66
C GLY A 164 -45.12 10.48 23.76
N ASP A 165 -44.39 9.39 23.84
CA ASP A 165 -44.55 8.16 24.61
C ASP A 165 -43.17 7.47 24.60
N THR A 166 -42.85 6.86 25.73
CA THR A 166 -41.70 6.01 25.98
C THR A 166 -41.87 4.67 25.27
N GLY A 167 -40.84 4.18 24.61
CA GLY A 167 -40.78 2.75 24.28
C GLY A 167 -39.37 2.26 23.99
N PRO A 168 -38.67 1.66 24.97
CA PRO A 168 -37.64 0.67 24.70
C PRO A 168 -38.28 -0.72 24.87
N GLU A 169 -38.64 -1.38 23.78
CA GLU A 169 -39.01 -2.80 23.85
C GLU A 169 -37.76 -3.67 23.66
N THR A 170 -37.39 -4.29 24.78
CA THR A 170 -36.47 -5.40 24.96
C THR A 170 -37.11 -6.71 24.50
N ALA A 171 -36.40 -7.54 23.73
CA ALA A 171 -36.43 -9.01 23.79
C ALA A 171 -35.39 -9.55 22.80
N SER A 172 -34.31 -10.20 23.22
CA SER A 172 -34.21 -11.56 23.78
C SER A 172 -34.60 -12.66 22.79
N GLY A 173 -33.63 -13.54 22.51
CA GLY A 173 -33.74 -14.78 21.76
C GLY A 173 -32.32 -15.32 21.49
N GLU A 174 -31.61 -15.73 22.53
CA GLU A 174 -31.35 -17.14 22.90
C GLU A 174 -30.36 -17.87 21.96
N PRO A 175 -29.21 -18.35 22.48
CA PRO A 175 -28.31 -19.27 21.78
C PRO A 175 -28.71 -20.73 22.04
N THR A 176 -29.04 -21.48 21.00
CA THR A 176 -29.06 -22.95 21.01
C THR A 176 -27.69 -23.41 20.49
N GLY A 177 -26.81 -24.09 21.22
CA GLY A 177 -27.03 -25.28 22.04
C GLY A 177 -26.56 -26.50 21.22
N GLY A 178 -25.51 -27.19 21.66
CA GLY A 178 -25.11 -28.49 21.10
C GLY A 178 -23.61 -28.79 21.15
N ASP A 179 -23.17 -29.31 22.29
CA ASP A 179 -21.83 -29.86 22.57
C ASP A 179 -21.37 -31.01 21.63
N PRO A 180 -20.05 -31.27 21.60
CA PRO A 180 -19.41 -32.32 20.81
C PRO A 180 -19.38 -33.66 21.55
N GLU A 181 -19.46 -34.78 20.81
CA GLU A 181 -18.75 -36.06 21.06
C GLU A 181 -19.34 -37.16 20.16
N THR A 182 -18.50 -37.95 19.49
CA THR A 182 -18.42 -39.39 19.75
C THR A 182 -17.15 -39.96 19.12
N SER A 183 -16.52 -40.81 19.92
CA SER A 183 -15.39 -41.71 19.68
C SER A 183 -15.47 -42.60 18.44
#